data_AF-B8LTP7-F1
#
_entry.id   AF-B8LTP7-F1
#
_cell.length_a   1.000
_cell.length_b   1.000
_cell.length_c   1.000
_cell.angle_alpha   90.00
_cell.angle_beta   90.00
_cell.angle_gamma   90.00
#
_symmetry.space_group_name_H-M   'P 1'
#
loop_
_entity.id
_entity.type
_entity.pdbx_description
1 polymer ?
#
loop_
_entity_poly.entity_id
_entity_poly.type
_entity_poly.pdbx_seq_one_letter_code
_entity_poly.pdbx_strand_id
1 'polypeptide(L)'
;MSREVAKAAKSATNAIAVHKKYTVQSTGIWEVIRRALSVDPNRSTGVPLNPQFRNPTPGALPPQSYDDPVTLPAADLADNPYWKRDVRRNYPQLSVFSQGDVAGLLTFGNKQAPKEDALQAGEAGQKQLIAVKQEAEEKGLAAHFEKDKSSIKSVLGPDGLPPLPARLSNTSKYELGSGQGYPEKYPCRTFV
;
A
#
# COMPACT_ATOMS: atom_id res chain seq x y z
N MET A 1 11.42 45.45 16.43
CA MET A 1 10.09 44.90 16.05
C MET A 1 10.03 44.37 14.62
N SER A 2 10.46 45.11 13.58
CA SER A 2 10.33 44.68 12.17
C SER A 2 11.28 43.55 11.71
N ARG A 3 12.50 43.48 12.26
CA ARG A 3 13.48 42.43 11.89
C ARG A 3 13.13 41.04 12.42
N GLU A 4 12.49 40.96 13.58
CA GLU A 4 12.10 39.67 14.18
C GLU A 4 10.88 39.07 13.49
N VAL A 5 9.90 39.91 13.12
CA VAL A 5 8.73 39.49 12.32
C VAL A 5 9.17 38.99 10.93
N ALA A 6 10.14 39.65 10.29
CA ALA A 6 10.70 39.19 9.02
C ALA A 6 11.50 37.87 9.14
N LYS A 7 12.11 37.62 10.31
CA LYS A 7 12.85 36.37 10.59
C LYS A 7 11.89 35.20 10.88
N ALA A 8 10.79 35.46 11.58
CA ALA A 8 9.71 34.49 11.82
C ALA A 8 8.95 34.14 10.54
N ALA A 9 8.68 35.11 9.66
CA ALA A 9 8.10 34.85 8.34
C ALA A 9 9.03 34.03 7.42
N LYS A 10 10.35 34.21 7.56
CA LYS A 10 11.36 33.38 6.86
C LYS A 10 11.47 31.96 7.41
N SER A 11 11.26 31.72 8.71
CA SER A 11 11.28 30.35 9.26
C SER A 11 10.00 29.57 8.99
N ALA A 12 8.90 30.27 8.68
CA ALA A 12 7.61 29.67 8.30
C ALA A 12 7.49 29.36 6.79
N THR A 13 8.46 29.78 5.97
CA THR A 13 8.41 29.59 4.52
C THR A 13 9.46 28.57 4.08
N ASN A 14 9.06 27.54 3.34
CA ASN A 14 9.97 26.61 2.64
C ASN A 14 10.72 27.29 1.47
N ALA A 15 10.91 28.61 1.54
CA ALA A 15 11.49 29.43 0.49
C ALA A 15 13.01 29.27 0.48
N ILE A 16 13.51 28.63 -0.58
CA ILE A 16 14.93 28.43 -0.81
C ILE A 16 15.51 29.65 -1.53
N ALA A 17 16.66 30.15 -1.05
CA ALA A 17 17.36 31.28 -1.64
C ALA A 17 17.82 30.98 -3.08
N VAL A 18 17.79 32.00 -3.94
CA VAL A 18 18.09 31.88 -5.39
C VAL A 18 19.47 31.28 -5.70
N HIS A 19 20.50 31.64 -4.93
CA HIS A 19 21.86 31.12 -5.15
C HIS A 19 22.00 29.61 -4.86
N LYS A 20 21.02 29.00 -4.18
CA LYS A 20 20.93 27.55 -3.97
C LYS A 20 20.13 26.84 -5.07
N LYS A 21 19.64 27.58 -6.07
CA LYS A 21 18.88 27.06 -7.21
C LYS A 21 19.80 27.02 -8.43
N TYR A 22 19.78 25.88 -9.12
CA TYR A 22 20.62 25.61 -10.30
C TYR A 22 20.07 26.29 -11.56
N THR A 23 20.01 27.62 -11.55
CA THR A 23 19.55 28.45 -12.68
C THR A 23 20.51 29.60 -12.94
N VAL A 24 20.56 30.08 -14.19
CA VAL A 24 21.31 31.28 -14.58
C VAL A 24 20.81 32.50 -13.81
N GLN A 25 21.73 33.25 -13.23
CA GLN A 25 21.45 34.41 -12.37
C GLN A 25 21.91 35.72 -13.01
N SER A 26 21.26 36.80 -12.61
CA SER A 26 21.78 38.15 -12.83
C SER A 26 23.05 38.36 -12.00
N THR A 27 23.95 39.23 -12.47
CA THR A 27 25.22 39.55 -11.79
C THR A 27 25.42 41.06 -11.70
N GLY A 28 26.27 41.51 -10.77
CA GLY A 28 26.61 42.93 -10.58
C GLY A 28 25.39 43.80 -10.27
N ILE A 29 25.32 44.99 -10.89
CA ILE A 29 24.24 45.96 -10.67
C ILE A 29 22.86 45.41 -11.06
N TRP A 30 22.79 44.50 -12.03
CA TRP A 30 21.54 43.89 -12.47
C TRP A 30 20.93 42.97 -11.42
N GLU A 31 21.74 42.33 -10.57
CA GLU A 31 21.22 41.55 -9.44
C GLU A 31 20.64 42.46 -8.34
N VAL A 32 21.23 43.65 -8.15
CA VAL A 32 20.68 44.65 -7.23
C VAL A 32 19.33 45.14 -7.72
N ILE A 33 19.22 45.49 -9.01
CA ILE A 33 17.98 45.92 -9.64
C ILE A 33 16.93 44.79 -9.59
N ARG A 34 17.30 43.55 -9.93
CA ARG A 34 16.40 42.39 -9.86
C ARG A 34 15.80 42.24 -8.47
N ARG A 35 16.64 42.26 -7.42
CA ARG A 35 16.19 42.14 -6.03
C ARG A 35 15.27 43.27 -5.60
N ALA A 36 15.51 44.49 -6.10
CA ALA A 36 14.69 45.65 -5.77
C ALA A 36 13.33 45.65 -6.47
N LEU A 37 13.26 45.15 -7.71
CA LEU A 37 12.05 45.21 -8.55
C LEU A 37 11.23 43.91 -8.59
N SER A 38 11.77 42.78 -8.12
CA SER A 38 11.06 41.49 -8.10
C SER A 38 10.05 41.40 -6.96
N VAL A 39 8.85 40.91 -7.24
CA VAL A 39 7.82 40.60 -6.23
C VAL A 39 8.32 39.57 -5.21
N ASP A 40 9.05 38.56 -5.66
CA ASP A 40 9.72 37.59 -4.80
C ASP A 40 11.20 37.45 -5.24
N PRO A 41 12.15 38.04 -4.49
CA PRO A 41 13.57 37.92 -4.77
C PRO A 41 14.10 36.49 -4.69
N ASN A 42 13.38 35.56 -4.03
CA ASN A 42 13.72 34.14 -3.97
C ASN A 42 13.32 33.37 -5.24
N ARG A 43 12.55 33.96 -6.16
CA ARG A 43 12.16 33.32 -7.42
C ARG A 43 13.32 33.31 -8.44
N SER A 44 13.50 32.19 -9.14
CA SER A 44 14.50 32.00 -10.19
C SER A 44 13.94 32.29 -11.59
N THR A 45 14.82 32.50 -12.56
CA THR A 45 14.49 32.68 -13.99
C THR A 45 14.08 31.39 -14.70
N GLY A 46 14.41 30.22 -14.11
CA GLY A 46 14.07 28.92 -14.67
C GLY A 46 14.96 28.47 -15.84
N VAL A 47 16.01 29.23 -16.17
CA VAL A 47 17.00 28.84 -17.19
C VAL A 47 18.08 27.99 -16.53
N PRO A 48 18.26 26.70 -16.90
CA PRO A 48 19.29 25.85 -16.32
C PRO A 48 20.71 26.35 -16.60
N LEU A 49 21.67 26.00 -15.74
CA LEU A 49 23.07 26.32 -15.95
C LEU A 49 23.68 25.40 -17.02
N ASN A 50 23.96 25.92 -18.22
CA ASN A 50 24.56 25.15 -19.33
C ASN A 50 25.79 24.29 -18.95
N PRO A 51 26.73 24.76 -18.09
CA PRO A 51 27.89 23.96 -17.73
C PRO A 51 27.58 22.70 -16.91
N GLN A 52 26.43 22.65 -16.22
CA GLN A 52 26.08 21.59 -15.26
C GLN A 52 24.86 20.77 -15.71
N PHE A 53 23.89 21.42 -16.36
CA PHE A 53 22.67 20.76 -16.78
C PHE A 53 22.94 19.91 -18.03
N ARG A 54 22.83 18.58 -17.88
CA ARG A 54 23.04 17.62 -18.98
C ARG A 54 24.42 17.74 -19.64
N ASN A 55 25.42 18.09 -18.84
CA ASN A 55 26.81 18.16 -19.24
C ASN A 55 27.67 17.43 -18.21
N PRO A 56 28.34 16.31 -18.55
CA PRO A 56 28.46 15.72 -19.88
C PRO A 56 27.12 15.25 -20.47
N THR A 57 27.04 15.17 -21.81
CA THR A 57 25.87 14.62 -22.48
C THR A 57 25.70 13.14 -22.10
N PRO A 58 24.47 12.58 -22.10
CA PRO A 58 24.27 11.19 -21.69
C PRO A 58 25.12 10.16 -22.45
N GLY A 59 25.46 10.42 -23.72
CA GLY A 59 26.30 9.54 -24.55
C GLY A 59 27.80 9.79 -24.45
N ALA A 60 28.24 10.76 -23.64
CA ALA A 60 29.66 11.01 -23.41
C ALA A 60 30.25 10.16 -22.27
N LEU A 61 29.42 9.34 -21.61
CA LEU A 61 29.90 8.36 -20.64
C LEU A 61 30.68 7.23 -21.34
N PRO A 62 31.76 6.71 -20.74
CA PRO A 62 32.45 5.56 -21.28
C PRO A 62 31.49 4.37 -21.46
N PRO A 63 31.46 3.69 -22.62
CA PRO A 63 30.51 2.60 -22.89
C PRO A 63 30.52 1.45 -21.88
N GLN A 64 31.65 1.23 -21.19
CA GLN A 64 31.87 0.15 -20.23
C GLN A 64 31.85 0.64 -18.77
N SER A 65 31.26 1.81 -18.50
CA SER A 65 31.20 2.38 -17.14
C SER A 65 30.04 1.84 -16.30
N TYR A 66 29.13 1.07 -16.89
CA TYR A 66 27.94 0.54 -16.24
C TYR A 66 27.97 -0.98 -16.22
N ASP A 67 27.77 -1.53 -15.03
CA ASP A 67 27.53 -2.94 -14.81
C ASP A 67 26.08 -3.14 -14.32
N ASP A 68 25.44 -4.20 -14.79
CA ASP A 68 24.07 -4.52 -14.38
C ASP A 68 24.03 -4.82 -12.87
N PRO A 69 23.23 -4.07 -12.08
CA PRO A 69 23.14 -4.29 -10.65
C PRO A 69 22.41 -5.61 -10.39
N VAL A 70 22.98 -6.39 -9.49
CA VAL A 70 22.40 -7.66 -9.04
C VAL A 70 22.21 -7.63 -7.53
N THR A 71 21.24 -8.37 -7.01
CA THR A 71 20.93 -8.41 -5.57
C THR A 71 21.23 -9.79 -5.00
N LEU A 72 21.84 -9.84 -3.81
CA LEU A 72 21.92 -11.08 -3.04
C LEU A 72 20.61 -11.24 -2.25
N PRO A 73 19.98 -12.44 -2.26
CA PRO A 73 20.51 -13.73 -2.70
C PRO A 73 20.24 -14.10 -4.18
N ALA A 74 19.52 -13.28 -4.95
CA ALA A 74 19.10 -13.61 -6.31
C ALA A 74 20.26 -13.77 -7.32
N ALA A 75 21.43 -13.21 -7.03
CA ALA A 75 22.64 -13.25 -7.86
C ALA A 75 23.64 -14.35 -7.48
N ASP A 76 23.37 -15.11 -6.42
CA ASP A 76 24.29 -16.15 -5.95
C ASP A 76 24.44 -17.27 -7.00
N LEU A 77 25.66 -17.78 -7.18
CA LEU A 77 26.04 -18.77 -8.18
C LEU A 77 25.92 -20.21 -7.67
N ALA A 78 26.07 -20.43 -6.35
CA ALA A 78 26.10 -21.77 -5.77
C ALA A 78 24.71 -22.23 -5.31
N ASP A 79 24.08 -21.50 -4.38
CA ASP A 79 22.90 -21.96 -3.64
C ASP A 79 21.58 -21.32 -4.10
N ASN A 80 21.45 -21.06 -5.40
CA ASN A 80 20.34 -20.28 -5.97
C ASN A 80 19.52 -21.03 -7.04
N PRO A 81 18.98 -22.23 -6.72
CA PRO A 81 18.18 -22.99 -7.68
C PRO A 81 16.87 -22.25 -8.01
N TYR A 82 16.53 -22.20 -9.31
CA TYR A 82 15.39 -21.41 -9.81
C TYR A 82 14.05 -21.78 -9.13
N TRP A 83 13.80 -23.06 -8.88
CA TRP A 83 12.53 -23.53 -8.30
C TRP A 83 12.25 -22.97 -6.89
N LYS A 84 13.27 -22.61 -6.10
CA LYS A 84 13.09 -21.97 -4.78
C LYS A 84 12.63 -20.51 -4.89
N ARG A 85 12.95 -19.85 -6.00
CA ARG A 85 12.63 -18.43 -6.29
C ARG A 85 11.58 -18.26 -7.38
N ASP A 86 10.97 -19.35 -7.85
CA ASP A 86 9.94 -19.31 -8.87
C ASP A 86 8.58 -18.92 -8.25
N VAL A 87 8.44 -17.63 -7.94
CA VAL A 87 7.19 -17.05 -7.42
C VAL A 87 6.03 -17.15 -8.41
N ARG A 88 6.32 -17.26 -9.72
CA ARG A 88 5.30 -17.36 -10.76
C ARG A 88 4.53 -18.68 -10.66
N ARG A 89 5.22 -19.79 -10.36
CA ARG A 89 4.58 -21.11 -10.20
C ARG A 89 4.04 -21.32 -8.79
N ASN A 90 4.57 -20.60 -7.79
CA ASN A 90 4.10 -20.64 -6.41
C ASN A 90 3.03 -19.59 -6.10
N TYR A 91 2.06 -19.43 -7.01
CA TYR A 91 0.94 -18.50 -6.82
C TYR A 91 -0.12 -19.10 -5.88
N PRO A 92 -0.81 -18.30 -5.05
CA PRO A 92 -1.91 -18.79 -4.24
C PRO A 92 -3.09 -19.21 -5.12
N GLN A 93 -3.62 -20.40 -4.88
CA GLN A 93 -4.79 -20.90 -5.61
C GLN A 93 -6.06 -20.15 -5.20
N LEU A 94 -6.93 -19.88 -6.17
CA LEU A 94 -8.24 -19.29 -5.90
C LEU A 94 -9.11 -20.31 -5.15
N SER A 95 -9.57 -19.95 -3.96
CA SER A 95 -10.53 -20.75 -3.20
C SER A 95 -11.95 -20.33 -3.57
N VAL A 96 -12.74 -21.26 -4.10
CA VAL A 96 -14.15 -21.06 -4.47
C VAL A 96 -15.00 -21.95 -3.58
N PHE A 97 -16.03 -21.38 -2.96
CA PHE A 97 -16.94 -22.09 -2.07
C PHE A 97 -18.36 -22.10 -2.66
N SER A 98 -18.94 -23.28 -2.82
CA SER A 98 -20.37 -23.44 -3.12
C SER A 98 -21.21 -23.41 -1.83
N GLN A 99 -22.54 -23.28 -1.96
CA GLN A 99 -23.43 -23.40 -0.80
C GLN A 99 -23.31 -24.77 -0.12
N GLY A 100 -23.08 -25.84 -0.89
CA GLY A 100 -22.86 -27.18 -0.36
C GLY A 100 -21.57 -27.31 0.45
N ASP A 101 -20.48 -26.66 0.00
CA ASP A 101 -19.22 -26.66 0.74
C ASP A 101 -19.37 -25.90 2.08
N VAL A 102 -20.07 -24.77 2.08
CA VAL A 102 -20.34 -24.00 3.32
C VAL A 102 -21.24 -24.77 4.28
N ALA A 103 -22.31 -25.42 3.79
CA ALA A 103 -23.17 -26.26 4.62
C ALA A 103 -22.41 -27.43 5.24
N GLY A 104 -21.48 -28.05 4.49
CA GLY A 104 -20.59 -29.07 5.02
C GLY A 104 -19.68 -28.55 6.14
N LEU A 105 -19.08 -27.37 5.95
CA LEU A 105 -18.26 -26.71 6.98
C LEU A 105 -19.06 -26.38 8.25
N LEU A 106 -20.31 -25.94 8.10
CA LEU A 106 -21.20 -25.66 9.24
C LEU A 106 -21.63 -26.94 9.96
N THR A 107 -21.86 -28.04 9.22
CA THR A 107 -22.32 -29.32 9.80
C THR A 107 -21.20 -30.06 10.52
N PHE A 108 -20.03 -30.19 9.89
CA PHE A 108 -18.95 -31.07 10.35
C PHE A 108 -17.72 -30.33 10.91
N GLY A 109 -17.66 -29.00 10.75
CA GLY A 109 -16.51 -28.19 11.13
C GLY A 109 -15.42 -28.17 10.05
N ASN A 110 -14.19 -27.90 10.46
CA ASN A 110 -13.05 -27.83 9.55
C ASN A 110 -11.85 -28.61 10.11
N LYS A 111 -10.74 -28.66 9.35
CA LYS A 111 -9.54 -29.40 9.77
C LYS A 111 -8.93 -28.91 11.09
N GLN A 112 -9.09 -27.63 11.42
CA GLN A 112 -8.54 -27.03 12.65
C GLN A 112 -9.47 -27.23 13.86
N ALA A 113 -10.78 -27.28 13.64
CA ALA A 113 -11.81 -27.47 14.66
C ALA A 113 -12.89 -28.43 14.11
N PRO A 114 -12.63 -29.75 14.12
CA PRO A 114 -13.61 -30.74 13.70
C PRO A 114 -14.72 -30.88 14.74
N LYS A 115 -15.97 -31.04 14.30
CA LYS A 115 -17.07 -31.45 15.17
C LYS A 115 -17.05 -32.97 15.28
N GLU A 116 -16.26 -33.50 16.21
CA GLU A 116 -15.97 -34.94 16.32
C GLU A 116 -17.23 -35.79 16.52
N ASP A 117 -18.29 -35.24 17.12
CA ASP A 117 -19.56 -35.93 17.32
C ASP A 117 -20.42 -36.03 16.04
N ALA A 118 -20.12 -35.23 15.02
CA ALA A 118 -20.97 -35.10 13.83
C ALA A 118 -20.48 -35.90 12.62
N LEU A 119 -19.17 -36.14 12.48
CA LEU A 119 -18.58 -36.83 11.33
C LEU A 119 -18.06 -38.22 11.71
N GLN A 120 -18.63 -39.26 11.11
CA GLN A 120 -18.19 -40.64 11.34
C GLN A 120 -16.85 -40.93 10.66
N ALA A 121 -16.07 -41.88 11.21
CA ALA A 121 -14.80 -42.28 10.62
C ALA A 121 -14.99 -43.20 9.38
N GLY A 122 -14.04 -43.13 8.45
CA GLY A 122 -13.98 -44.02 7.28
C GLY A 122 -15.05 -43.74 6.22
N GLU A 123 -15.53 -44.80 5.54
CA GLU A 123 -16.49 -44.69 4.44
C GLU A 123 -17.83 -44.05 4.85
N ALA A 124 -18.23 -44.22 6.12
CA ALA A 124 -19.46 -43.66 6.62
C ALA A 124 -19.42 -42.11 6.64
N GLY A 125 -18.29 -41.52 7.04
CA GLY A 125 -18.06 -40.08 6.97
C GLY A 125 -18.01 -39.55 5.54
N GLN A 126 -17.42 -40.30 4.61
CA GLN A 126 -17.42 -39.92 3.19
C GLN A 126 -18.84 -39.84 2.62
N LYS A 127 -19.69 -40.83 2.95
CA LYS A 127 -21.11 -40.82 2.55
C LYS A 127 -21.88 -39.64 3.17
N GLN A 128 -21.60 -39.31 4.43
CA GLN A 128 -22.19 -38.14 5.11
C GLN A 128 -21.82 -36.82 4.43
N LEU A 129 -20.55 -36.65 4.04
CA LEU A 129 -20.09 -35.44 3.33
C LEU A 129 -20.79 -35.27 1.97
N ILE A 130 -20.93 -36.36 1.22
CA ILE A 130 -21.62 -36.34 -0.09
C ILE A 130 -23.11 -36.02 0.09
N ALA A 131 -23.77 -36.64 1.07
CA ALA A 131 -25.19 -36.44 1.33
C ALA A 131 -25.51 -34.98 1.71
N VAL A 132 -24.71 -34.37 2.60
CA VAL A 132 -24.90 -32.96 2.98
C VAL A 132 -24.63 -32.01 1.82
N LYS A 133 -23.62 -32.30 0.99
CA LYS A 133 -23.33 -31.49 -0.19
C LYS A 133 -24.49 -31.51 -1.20
N GLN A 134 -25.01 -32.70 -1.50
CA GLN A 134 -26.16 -32.85 -2.42
C GLN A 134 -27.42 -32.15 -1.87
N GLU A 135 -27.76 -32.36 -0.59
CA GLU A 135 -28.93 -31.72 0.00
C GLU A 135 -28.82 -30.18 -0.01
N ALA A 136 -27.63 -29.65 0.26
CA ALA A 136 -27.39 -28.21 0.28
C ALA A 136 -27.29 -27.59 -1.13
N GLU A 137 -26.94 -28.36 -2.15
CA GLU A 137 -27.02 -27.91 -3.55
C GLU A 137 -28.49 -27.83 -4.02
N GLU A 138 -29.35 -28.76 -3.57
CA GLU A 138 -30.78 -28.79 -3.95
C GLU A 138 -31.63 -27.76 -3.19
N LYS A 139 -31.44 -27.65 -1.87
CA LYS A 139 -32.28 -26.82 -0.98
C LYS A 139 -31.62 -25.50 -0.56
N GLY A 140 -30.34 -25.34 -0.86
CA GLY A 140 -29.55 -24.19 -0.48
C GLY A 140 -29.23 -24.12 1.02
N LEU A 141 -28.46 -23.08 1.39
CA LEU A 141 -28.01 -22.87 2.76
C LEU A 141 -29.16 -22.51 3.74
N ALA A 142 -30.27 -21.99 3.23
CA ALA A 142 -31.43 -21.61 4.05
C ALA A 142 -32.01 -22.80 4.83
N ALA A 143 -32.17 -23.95 4.16
CA ALA A 143 -32.67 -25.17 4.79
C ALA A 143 -31.74 -25.67 5.91
N HIS A 144 -30.43 -25.41 5.81
CA HIS A 144 -29.48 -25.75 6.87
C HIS A 144 -29.70 -24.88 8.12
N PHE A 145 -29.91 -23.56 7.95
CA PHE A 145 -30.20 -22.66 9.07
C PHE A 145 -31.56 -22.88 9.71
N GLU A 146 -32.56 -23.35 8.96
CA GLU A 146 -33.86 -23.75 9.52
C GLU A 146 -33.74 -24.97 10.45
N LYS A 147 -32.92 -25.95 10.05
CA LYS A 147 -32.65 -27.17 10.83
C LYS A 147 -31.79 -26.89 12.05
N ASP A 148 -30.71 -26.13 11.89
CA ASP A 148 -29.78 -25.78 12.97
C ASP A 148 -29.61 -24.26 13.09
N LYS A 149 -30.51 -23.65 13.86
CA LYS A 149 -30.47 -22.21 14.17
C LYS A 149 -29.24 -21.81 15.01
N SER A 150 -28.59 -22.77 15.66
CA SER A 150 -27.42 -22.50 16.51
C SER A 150 -26.13 -22.36 15.72
N SER A 151 -26.08 -22.90 14.49
CA SER A 151 -24.96 -22.80 13.56
C SER A 151 -24.54 -21.34 13.26
N ILE A 152 -25.47 -20.38 13.35
CA ILE A 152 -25.22 -18.95 13.15
C ILE A 152 -24.17 -18.42 14.15
N LYS A 153 -24.08 -18.99 15.36
CA LYS A 153 -23.09 -18.58 16.37
C LYS A 153 -21.65 -18.83 15.93
N SER A 154 -21.42 -19.82 15.05
CA SER A 154 -20.09 -20.09 14.49
C SER A 154 -19.70 -19.16 13.33
N VAL A 155 -20.65 -18.38 12.79
CA VAL A 155 -20.42 -17.44 11.68
C VAL A 155 -20.15 -16.02 12.20
N LEU A 156 -20.75 -15.67 13.33
CA LEU A 156 -20.60 -14.36 13.96
C LEU A 156 -19.32 -14.26 14.79
N GLY A 157 -18.92 -13.04 15.11
CA GLY A 157 -17.83 -12.77 16.04
C GLY A 157 -18.13 -13.31 17.44
N PRO A 158 -17.11 -13.35 18.33
CA PRO A 158 -17.27 -13.83 19.71
C PRO A 158 -18.28 -13.01 20.53
N ASP A 159 -18.54 -11.77 20.11
CA ASP A 159 -19.54 -10.84 20.64
C ASP A 159 -20.93 -11.00 20.01
N GLY A 160 -21.09 -11.91 19.06
CA GLY A 160 -22.33 -12.10 18.28
C GLY A 160 -22.56 -11.01 17.23
N LEU A 161 -21.56 -10.16 16.94
CA LEU A 161 -21.65 -9.16 15.88
C LEU A 161 -21.14 -9.73 14.55
N PRO A 162 -21.63 -9.22 13.40
CA PRO A 162 -21.09 -9.60 12.11
C PRO A 162 -19.61 -9.15 11.99
N PRO A 163 -18.76 -9.91 11.29
CA PRO A 163 -17.37 -9.53 11.10
C PRO A 163 -17.25 -8.23 10.30
N LEU A 164 -16.32 -7.36 10.70
CA LEU A 164 -15.99 -6.16 9.95
C LEU A 164 -15.20 -6.52 8.68
N PRO A 165 -15.30 -5.72 7.60
CA PRO A 165 -14.45 -5.91 6.42
C PRO A 165 -12.96 -5.94 6.80
N ALA A 166 -12.27 -7.01 6.39
CA ALA A 166 -10.87 -7.20 6.70
C ALA A 166 -10.02 -6.09 6.07
N ARG A 167 -9.07 -5.56 6.84
CA ARG A 167 -8.07 -4.58 6.37
C ARG A 167 -6.73 -5.28 6.26
N LEU A 168 -6.15 -5.31 5.06
CA LEU A 168 -4.83 -5.95 4.84
C LEU A 168 -3.68 -5.12 5.41
N SER A 169 -3.81 -3.79 5.38
CA SER A 169 -2.85 -2.87 6.00
C SER A 169 -3.48 -2.09 7.15
N ASN A 170 -2.75 -1.99 8.25
CA ASN A 170 -3.14 -1.19 9.42
C ASN A 170 -2.60 0.26 9.37
N THR A 171 -1.88 0.63 8.32
CA THR A 171 -1.12 1.90 8.24
C THR A 171 -1.94 3.10 7.76
N SER A 172 -3.14 2.91 7.21
CA SER A 172 -3.91 3.97 6.55
C SER A 172 -4.86 4.73 7.49
N LYS A 173 -4.38 5.10 8.68
CA LYS A 173 -5.10 6.04 9.55
C LYS A 173 -4.69 7.46 9.14
N TYR A 174 -5.62 8.18 8.53
CA TYR A 174 -5.40 9.57 8.17
C TYR A 174 -5.32 10.45 9.41
N GLU A 175 -4.27 11.25 9.50
CA GLU A 175 -4.10 12.28 10.51
C GLU A 175 -4.20 13.67 9.88
N LEU A 176 -4.72 14.64 10.63
CA LEU A 176 -4.76 16.02 10.15
C LEU A 176 -3.35 16.61 10.24
N GLY A 177 -2.76 16.88 9.07
CA GLY A 177 -1.46 17.51 8.96
C GLY A 177 -1.54 19.01 9.23
N SER A 178 -0.66 19.53 10.08
CA SER A 178 -0.59 20.96 10.41
C SER A 178 0.52 21.73 9.68
N GLY A 179 1.44 21.04 8.99
CA GLY A 179 2.71 21.64 8.54
C GLY A 179 2.88 21.88 7.04
N GLN A 180 2.05 21.29 6.18
CA GLN A 180 2.18 21.39 4.71
C GLN A 180 0.81 21.68 4.11
N GLY A 181 0.62 22.85 3.50
CA GLY A 181 -0.66 23.22 2.89
C GLY A 181 -0.96 24.70 2.98
N TYR A 182 -2.25 25.02 2.90
CA TYR A 182 -2.70 26.41 3.02
C TYR A 182 -2.68 26.88 4.48
N PRO A 183 -2.50 28.20 4.72
CA PRO A 183 -2.75 28.80 6.02
C PRO A 183 -4.19 28.56 6.49
N GLU A 184 -4.43 28.58 7.81
CA GLU A 184 -5.73 28.28 8.45
C GLU A 184 -6.94 29.04 7.90
N LYS A 185 -6.72 30.21 7.30
CA LYS A 185 -7.76 31.02 6.66
C LYS A 185 -8.46 30.29 5.49
N TYR A 186 -7.79 29.34 4.85
CA TYR A 186 -8.33 28.65 3.69
C TYR A 186 -9.14 27.42 4.12
N PRO A 187 -10.29 27.14 3.49
CA PRO A 187 -11.16 26.02 3.85
C PRO A 187 -10.64 24.66 3.32
N CYS A 188 -9.31 24.49 3.25
CA CYS A 188 -8.66 23.29 2.74
C CYS A 188 -7.86 22.64 3.87
N ARG A 189 -8.05 21.32 4.08
CA ARG A 189 -7.37 20.54 5.11
C ARG A 189 -6.33 19.63 4.48
N THR A 190 -5.24 19.41 5.20
CA THR A 190 -4.22 18.44 4.82
C THR A 190 -4.42 17.15 5.62
N PHE A 191 -4.41 16.02 4.93
CA PHE A 191 -4.41 14.69 5.54
C PHE A 191 -3.07 14.01 5.23
N VAL A 192 -2.45 13.42 6.24
CA VAL A 192 -1.18 12.69 6.18
C VAL A 192 -1.41 11.24 6.57
#